data_AF-X1JJI3-F1
#
_entry.id   AF-X1JJI3-F1
#
_cell.length_a   1.000
_cell.length_b   1.000
_cell.length_c   1.000
_cell.angle_alpha   90.00
_cell.angle_beta   90.00
_cell.angle_gamma   90.00
#
_symmetry.space_group_name_H-M   'P 1'
#
loop_
_entity.id
_entity.type
_entity.pdbx_description
1 polymer ?
#
loop_
_entity_poly.entity_id
_entity_poly.type
_entity_poly.pdbx_seq_one_letter_code
_entity_poly.pdbx_strand_id
1 'polypeptide(L)' 'MSKEMVNINVRVTSTLKKIIEKYVDLDTHINVSDFTRDALREKIKRDAPWFIEEILRAEDTPST' A
#
# COMPACT_ATOMS: atom_id res chain seq x y z
N MET A 1 20.35 -0.69 -4.60
CA MET A 1 19.98 -1.89 -3.85
C MET A 1 18.56 -2.28 -4.22
N SER A 2 18.33 -3.52 -4.64
CA SER A 2 16.97 -4.01 -4.92
C SER A 2 16.25 -4.14 -3.57
N LYS A 3 15.25 -3.30 -3.31
CA LYS A 3 14.39 -3.49 -2.13
C LYS A 3 13.65 -4.81 -2.28
N GLU A 4 13.65 -5.62 -1.21
CA GLU A 4 12.86 -6.84 -1.17
C GLU A 4 11.37 -6.50 -1.30
N MET A 5 10.68 -7.13 -2.25
CA MET A 5 9.25 -6.95 -2.44
C MET A 5 8.51 -8.11 -1.79
N VAL A 6 7.62 -7.80 -0.85
CA VAL A 6 6.77 -8.78 -0.18
C VAL A 6 5.33 -8.65 -0.69
N ASN A 7 4.65 -9.79 -0.87
CA ASN A 7 3.25 -9.83 -1.32
C ASN A 7 2.28 -9.78 -0.14
N ILE A 8 1.27 -8.91 -0.24
CA ILE A 8 0.13 -8.87 0.67
C ILE A 8 -1.06 -9.53 -0.02
N ASN A 9 -1.67 -10.54 0.61
CA ASN A 9 -2.87 -11.23 0.10
C ASN A 9 -4.06 -10.95 1.01
N VAL A 10 -5.15 -10.45 0.44
CA VAL A 10 -6.37 -10.08 1.19
C VAL A 10 -7.60 -10.67 0.51
N ARG A 11 -8.55 -11.16 1.31
CA ARG A 11 -9.88 -11.54 0.81
C ARG A 11 -10.84 -10.37 0.89
N VAL A 12 -11.51 -10.08 -0.22
CA VAL A 12 -12.51 -9.03 -0.34
C VAL A 12 -13.77 -9.59 -0.99
N THR A 13 -14.89 -8.88 -0.84
CA THR A 13 -16.12 -9.25 -1.54
C THR A 13 -15.95 -9.07 -3.05
N SER A 14 -16.66 -9.87 -3.84
CA SER A 14 -16.64 -9.76 -5.30
C SER A 14 -17.11 -8.39 -5.78
N THR A 15 -18.06 -7.78 -5.07
CA THR A 15 -18.54 -6.42 -5.34
C THR A 15 -17.44 -5.39 -5.16
N LEU A 16 -16.67 -5.45 -4.05
CA LEU A 16 -15.58 -4.52 -3.82
C LEU A 16 -14.50 -4.64 -4.88
N LYS A 17 -14.13 -5.88 -5.26
CA LYS A 17 -13.18 -6.12 -6.35
C LYS A 17 -13.62 -5.44 -7.65
N LYS A 18 -14.89 -5.60 -8.05
CA LYS A 18 -15.44 -4.98 -9.27
C LYS A 18 -15.41 -3.45 -9.22
N ILE A 19 -15.70 -2.87 -8.05
CA ILE A 19 -15.63 -1.41 -7.86
C ILE A 19 -14.19 -0.93 -8.03
N ILE A 20 -13.22 -1.62 -7.41
CA ILE A 20 -11.81 -1.28 -7.53
C ILE A 20 -11.35 -1.37 -8.99
N GLU A 21 -11.68 -2.46 -9.70
CA GLU A 21 -11.32 -2.63 -11.11
C GLU A 21 -11.85 -1.47 -11.97
N LYS A 22 -13.15 -1.15 -11.83
CA LYS A 22 -13.74 -0.01 -12.56
C LYS A 22 -13.13 1.33 -12.16
N TYR A 23 -12.79 1.51 -10.90
CA TYR A 23 -12.14 2.73 -10.43
C TYR A 23 -10.76 2.89 -11.05
N VAL A 24 -9.95 1.82 -11.06
CA VAL A 24 -8.63 1.80 -11.70
C VAL A 24 -8.75 2.05 -13.21
N ASP A 25 -9.76 1.51 -13.88
CA ASP A 25 -9.99 1.76 -15.32
C ASP A 25 -10.33 3.23 -15.64
N LEU A 26 -10.90 3.97 -14.67
CA LEU A 26 -11.26 5.39 -14.82
C LEU A 26 -10.14 6.34 -14.41
N ASP A 27 -9.19 5.86 -13.61
CA ASP A 27 -8.11 6.64 -13.02
C ASP A 27 -6.77 6.40 -13.76
N THR A 28 -5.77 7.24 -13.52
CA THR A 28 -4.45 7.17 -14.16
C THR A 28 -3.54 6.06 -13.61
N HIS A 29 -4.05 5.21 -12.70
CA HIS A 29 -3.28 4.12 -12.12
C HIS A 29 -2.99 3.03 -13.15
N ILE A 30 -1.77 2.49 -13.14
CA ILE A 30 -1.32 1.49 -14.13
C ILE A 30 -2.03 0.14 -13.93
N ASN A 31 -2.36 -0.22 -12.68
CA ASN A 31 -3.08 -1.45 -12.33
C ASN A 31 -3.59 -1.41 -10.87
N VAL A 32 -4.35 -2.44 -10.49
CA VAL A 32 -4.90 -2.61 -9.13
C VAL A 32 -3.82 -2.63 -8.05
N SER A 33 -2.66 -3.22 -8.30
CA SER A 33 -1.57 -3.26 -7.32
C SER A 33 -0.98 -1.88 -7.08
N ASP A 34 -0.85 -1.05 -8.12
CA ASP A 34 -0.37 0.32 -8.00
C ASP A 34 -1.35 1.18 -7.18
N PHE A 35 -2.63 1.16 -7.56
CA PHE A 35 -3.71 1.78 -6.79
C PHE A 35 -3.71 1.33 -5.32
N THR A 36 -3.61 0.02 -5.06
CA THR A 36 -3.63 -0.51 -3.70
C THR A 36 -2.45 -0.01 -2.87
N ARG A 37 -1.24 0.08 -3.46
CA ARG A 37 -0.07 0.61 -2.75
C ARG A 37 -0.26 2.08 -2.40
N ASP A 38 -0.81 2.88 -3.31
CA ASP A 38 -1.01 4.30 -3.05
C ASP A 38 -2.10 4.54 -2.01
N ALA A 39 -3.25 3.88 -2.16
CA ALA A 39 -4.35 3.94 -1.20
C ALA A 39 -3.92 3.53 0.23
N LEU A 40 -3.09 2.49 0.36
CA LEU A 40 -2.53 2.08 1.65
C LEU A 40 -1.59 3.15 2.23
N ARG A 41 -0.69 3.73 1.43
CA ARG A 41 0.20 4.81 1.89
C ARG A 41 -0.58 6.03 2.32
N GLU A 42 -1.55 6.47 1.54
CA GLU A 42 -2.41 7.61 1.86
C GLU A 42 -3.19 7.38 3.15
N LYS A 43 -3.77 6.17 3.31
CA LYS A 43 -4.50 5.79 4.53
C LYS A 43 -3.59 5.86 5.76
N ILE A 44 -2.40 5.26 5.70
CA ILE A 44 -1.46 5.26 6.83
C ILE A 44 -0.96 6.68 7.13
N LYS A 45 -0.59 7.46 6.11
CA LYS A 45 -0.15 8.86 6.29
C LYS A 45 -1.21 9.71 6.97
N ARG A 46 -2.48 9.53 6.61
CA ARG A 46 -3.60 10.27 7.20
C ARG A 46 -3.89 9.84 8.63
N ASP A 47 -3.87 8.54 8.90
CA ASP A 47 -4.26 7.99 10.19
C ASP A 47 -3.14 8.04 11.23
N ALA A 48 -1.89 7.88 10.81
CA ALA A 48 -0.72 7.76 11.67
C ALA A 48 0.56 8.33 10.99
N PRO A 49 0.63 9.65 10.76
CA PRO A 49 1.78 10.28 10.09
C PRO A 49 3.11 10.03 10.82
N TRP A 50 3.10 9.93 12.15
CA TRP A 50 4.29 9.66 12.98
C TRP A 50 4.83 8.23 12.83
N PHE A 51 3.96 7.27 12.50
CA PHE A 51 4.29 5.85 12.48
C PHE A 51 5.22 5.48 11.32
N ILE A 52 5.12 6.21 10.20
CA ILE A 52 5.98 6.00 9.04
C ILE A 52 7.45 6.32 9.40
N GLU A 53 7.68 7.43 10.11
CA GLU A 53 9.04 7.81 10.53
C GLU A 53 9.61 6.84 11.57
N GLU A 54 8.77 6.36 12.49
CA GLU A 54 9.17 5.39 13.52
C GLU A 54 9.64 4.07 12.90
N ILE A 55 8.89 3.52 11.94
CA ILE A 55 9.25 2.27 11.26
C ILE A 55 10.52 2.43 10.42
N LEU A 56 10.67 3.53 9.67
CA LEU A 56 11.87 3.77 8.86
C LEU A 56 13.12 3.90 9.74
N ARG A 57 13.03 4.58 10.89
CA ARG A 57 14.14 4.67 11.85
C ARG A 57 14.49 3.30 12.44
N ALA A 58 13.48 2.46 12.71
CA ALA A 58 13.70 1.11 13.22
C ALA A 58 14.40 0.20 12.19
N GLU A 59 14.09 0.32 10.90
CA GLU A 59 14.79 -0.43 9.83
C GLU A 59 16.25 0.01 9.64
N ASP A 60 16.56 1.29 9.88
CA ASP A 60 17.93 1.82 9.80
C ASP A 60 18.80 1.45 11.01
N THR A 61 18.20 0.98 12.10
CA THR A 61 18.94 0.53 13.27
C THR A 61 19.28 -0.96 13.09
N PRO A 62 20.57 -1.35 12.94
CA PRO A 62 20.91 -2.75 12.80
C PRO A 62 20.47 -3.47 14.08
N SER A 63 19.58 -4.44 13.94
CA SER A 63 19.25 -5.40 15.00
C SER A 63 20.56 -5.98 15.54
N THR A 64 20.84 -5.74 16.82
CA THR A 64 22.00 -6.28 17.55
C THR A 64 21.86 -7.79 17.74
#